data_AF-A0A954EBC6-F1
#
_entry.id   AF-A0A954EBC6-F1
#
_cell.length_a   1.000
_cell.length_b   1.000
_cell.length_c   1.000
_cell.angle_alpha   90.00
_cell.angle_beta   90.00
_cell.angle_gamma   90.00
#
_symmetry.space_group_name_H-M   'P 1'
#
loop_
_entity.id
_entity.type
_entity.pdbx_description
1 polymer ?
#
loop_
_entity_poly.entity_id
_entity_poly.type
_entity_poly.pdbx_seq_one_letter_code
_entity_poly.pdbx_strand_id
1 'polypeptide(L)'
;MAQIAIVTAALLIIEGLFGYLGAAEESRSMTALIPAIFGVLIGISGLIALKPSLRMHAMHGAVTFGLLGALAAWGRTIPNAIKLTQGAEINQRAALMVLLMAVICTVFVVLCVRSFIAARRRQRSQAVEAKSE
;
A
#
# COMPACT_ATOMS: atom_id res chain seq x y z
N MET A 1 -3.63 3.18 -13.39
CA MET A 1 -3.07 2.29 -12.33
C MET A 1 -1.62 2.64 -12.01
N ALA A 2 -0.71 2.78 -12.99
CA ALA A 2 0.70 3.11 -12.72
C ALA A 2 0.87 4.38 -11.86
N GLN A 3 0.14 5.46 -12.15
CA GLN A 3 0.16 6.67 -11.32
C GLN A 3 -0.31 6.45 -9.87
N ILE A 4 -1.35 5.62 -9.65
CA ILE A 4 -1.86 5.31 -8.29
C ILE A 4 -0.79 4.53 -7.50
N ALA A 5 -0.16 3.55 -8.14
CA ALA A 5 0.95 2.80 -7.54
C ALA A 5 2.14 3.70 -7.21
N ILE A 6 2.52 4.61 -8.10
CA ILE A 6 3.64 5.54 -7.89
C ILE A 6 3.33 6.54 -6.77
N VAL A 7 2.13 7.12 -6.73
CA VAL A 7 1.74 8.06 -5.67
C VAL A 7 1.70 7.35 -4.31
N THR A 8 1.13 6.15 -4.26
CA THR A 8 1.08 5.38 -3.01
C THR A 8 2.47 4.95 -2.57
N ALA A 9 3.32 4.52 -3.49
CA ALA A 9 4.72 4.21 -3.22
C ALA A 9 5.45 5.41 -2.60
N ALA A 10 5.25 6.60 -3.17
CA ALA A 10 5.81 7.84 -2.61
C ALA A 10 5.29 8.12 -1.20
N LEU A 11 3.98 7.97 -0.95
CA LEU A 11 3.40 8.16 0.39
C LEU A 11 3.98 7.17 1.41
N LEU A 12 4.09 5.89 1.06
CA LEU A 12 4.66 4.85 1.93
C LEU A 12 6.16 5.08 2.22
N ILE A 13 6.92 5.55 1.23
CA ILE A 13 8.33 5.90 1.40
C ILE A 13 8.47 7.11 2.32
N ILE A 14 7.68 8.17 2.09
CA ILE A 14 7.67 9.37 2.93
C ILE A 14 7.29 9.02 4.37
N GLU A 15 6.25 8.20 4.55
CA GLU A 15 5.81 7.75 5.87
C GLU A 15 6.90 6.95 6.60
N GLY A 16 7.55 6.00 5.92
CA GLY A 16 8.64 5.22 6.53
C GLY A 16 9.85 6.09 6.88
N LEU A 17 10.19 7.06 6.03
CA LEU A 17 11.26 8.02 6.31
C LEU A 17 10.90 8.94 7.47
N PHE A 18 9.65 9.43 7.51
CA PHE A 18 9.15 10.29 8.59
C PHE A 18 9.10 9.54 9.92
N GLY A 19 8.65 8.28 9.91
CA GLY A 19 8.62 7.41 11.08
C GLY A 19 10.02 7.11 11.64
N TYR A 20 11.03 6.94 10.76
CA TYR A 20 12.40 6.70 11.16
C TYR A 20 13.14 7.98 11.58
N LEU A 21 13.03 9.05 10.80
CA LEU A 21 13.75 10.31 11.04
C LEU A 21 13.12 11.14 12.15
N GLY A 22 11.80 11.09 12.32
CA GLY A 22 11.06 11.82 13.34
C GLY A 22 11.02 11.14 14.71
N ALA A 23 11.60 9.93 14.86
CA ALA A 23 11.80 9.29 16.15
C ALA A 23 13.12 9.78 16.79
N ALA A 24 13.13 9.94 18.11
CA ALA A 24 14.36 10.22 18.84
C ALA A 24 15.38 9.08 18.62
N GLU A 25 16.67 9.40 18.60
CA GLU A 25 17.74 8.42 18.30
C GLU A 25 17.64 7.15 19.16
N GLU A 26 17.23 7.33 20.42
CA GLU A 26 17.10 6.28 21.43
C GLU A 26 15.93 5.32 21.17
N SER A 27 14.92 5.77 20.42
CA SER A 27 13.68 5.01 20.12
C SER A 27 13.51 4.75 18.62
N ARG A 28 14.58 4.91 17.84
CA ARG A 28 14.62 4.64 16.41
C ARG A 28 14.50 3.14 16.17
N SER A 29 13.35 2.71 15.68
CA SER A 29 13.15 1.32 15.29
C SER A 29 13.39 1.16 13.79
N MET A 30 14.26 0.23 13.42
CA MET A 30 14.42 -0.25 12.04
C MET A 30 13.08 -0.73 11.44
N THR A 31 12.12 -1.14 12.28
CA THR A 31 10.79 -1.56 11.83
C THR A 31 9.96 -0.40 11.25
N ALA A 32 10.29 0.86 11.54
CA ALA A 32 9.65 2.03 10.93
C ALA A 32 9.94 2.17 9.42
N LEU A 33 10.94 1.45 8.89
CA LEU A 33 11.27 1.44 7.46
C LEU A 33 10.49 0.38 6.66
N ILE A 34 9.75 -0.51 7.31
CA ILE A 34 8.92 -1.52 6.63
C ILE A 34 7.96 -0.87 5.61
N PRO A 35 7.22 0.22 5.91
CA PRO A 35 6.38 0.91 4.93
C PRO A 35 7.18 1.34 3.70
N ALA A 36 8.40 1.87 3.88
CA ALA A 36 9.24 2.31 2.78
C ALA A 36 9.68 1.16 1.87
N ILE A 37 9.99 -0.02 2.43
CA ILE A 37 10.34 -1.21 1.65
C ILE A 37 9.14 -1.64 0.77
N PHE A 38 7.95 -1.70 1.35
CA PHE A 38 6.73 -2.01 0.57
C PHE A 38 6.44 -0.93 -0.48
N GLY A 39 6.64 0.34 -0.14
CA GLY A 39 6.54 1.46 -1.06
C GLY A 39 7.48 1.30 -2.26
N VAL A 40 8.74 0.92 -2.05
CA VAL A 40 9.70 0.66 -3.13
C VAL A 40 9.24 -0.50 -4.02
N LEU A 41 8.78 -1.62 -3.46
CA LEU A 41 8.30 -2.77 -4.23
C LEU A 41 7.08 -2.40 -5.09
N ILE A 42 6.13 -1.64 -4.53
CA ILE A 42 4.95 -1.11 -5.24
C ILE A 42 5.37 -0.10 -6.32
N GLY A 43 6.36 0.75 -6.03
CA GLY A 43 6.89 1.73 -6.98
C GLY A 43 7.57 1.10 -8.18
N ILE A 44 8.42 0.10 -7.96
CA ILE A 44 9.10 -0.66 -9.03
C ILE A 44 8.08 -1.38 -9.90
N SER A 45 7.10 -2.05 -9.30
CA SER A 45 6.02 -2.70 -10.06
C SER A 45 5.16 -1.68 -10.81
N GLY A 46 4.91 -0.49 -10.25
CA GLY A 46 4.28 0.63 -10.94
C GLY A 46 5.06 1.15 -12.15
N LEU A 47 6.39 1.27 -12.04
CA LEU A 47 7.30 1.66 -13.13
C LEU A 47 7.33 0.61 -14.24
N ILE A 48 7.41 -0.68 -13.88
CA ILE A 48 7.38 -1.77 -14.86
C ILE A 48 6.01 -1.81 -15.58
N ALA A 49 4.93 -1.43 -14.91
CA ALA A 49 3.60 -1.34 -15.50
C ALA A 49 3.45 -0.21 -16.56
N LEU A 50 4.43 0.68 -16.71
CA LEU A 50 4.48 1.64 -17.82
C LEU A 50 4.78 0.95 -19.16
N LYS A 51 5.42 -0.22 -19.15
CA LYS A 51 5.67 -1.00 -20.36
C LYS A 51 4.41 -1.80 -20.75
N PRO A 52 3.83 -1.59 -21.94
CA PRO A 52 2.59 -2.25 -22.37
C PRO A 52 2.67 -3.79 -22.33
N SER A 53 3.83 -4.35 -22.70
CA SER A 53 4.07 -5.80 -22.74
C SER A 53 4.09 -6.47 -21.37
N LEU A 54 4.50 -5.74 -20.32
CA LEU A 54 4.61 -6.27 -18.95
C LEU A 54 3.51 -5.77 -18.02
N ARG A 55 2.61 -4.92 -18.54
CA ARG A 55 1.61 -4.20 -17.74
C ARG A 55 0.72 -5.13 -16.93
N MET A 56 0.30 -6.28 -17.47
CA MET A 56 -0.59 -7.20 -16.76
C MET A 56 0.09 -7.92 -15.59
N HIS A 57 1.33 -8.38 -15.77
CA HIS A 57 2.11 -9.05 -14.72
C HIS A 57 2.51 -8.08 -13.62
N ALA A 58 2.98 -6.90 -14.02
CA ALA A 58 3.38 -5.84 -13.11
C ALA A 58 2.19 -5.34 -12.26
N MET A 59 0.99 -5.26 -12.86
CA MET A 59 -0.22 -4.90 -12.11
C MET A 59 -0.64 -5.97 -11.10
N HIS A 60 -0.56 -7.27 -11.44
CA HIS A 60 -0.83 -8.31 -10.46
C HIS A 60 0.17 -8.25 -9.31
N GLY A 61 1.46 -8.12 -9.61
CA GLY A 61 2.52 -7.95 -8.62
C GLY A 61 2.29 -6.77 -7.68
N ALA A 62 1.97 -5.58 -8.22
CA ALA A 62 1.69 -4.39 -7.42
C ALA A 62 0.52 -4.60 -6.44
N VAL A 63 -0.53 -5.31 -6.88
CA VAL A 63 -1.69 -5.62 -6.04
C VAL A 63 -1.35 -6.66 -4.97
N THR A 64 -0.59 -7.72 -5.30
CA THR A 64 -0.15 -8.69 -4.28
C THR A 64 0.75 -8.05 -3.24
N PHE A 65 1.70 -7.19 -3.62
CA PHE A 65 2.53 -6.49 -2.66
C PHE A 65 1.71 -5.52 -1.79
N GLY A 66 0.75 -4.80 -2.36
CA GLY A 66 -0.17 -3.96 -1.59
C GLY A 66 -1.03 -4.75 -0.61
N LEU A 67 -1.54 -5.91 -1.03
CA LEU A 67 -2.34 -6.79 -0.17
C LEU A 67 -1.52 -7.39 0.96
N LEU A 68 -0.30 -7.87 0.67
CA LEU A 68 0.63 -8.37 1.67
C LEU A 68 1.02 -7.27 2.67
N GLY A 69 1.26 -6.04 2.20
CA GLY A 69 1.51 -4.88 3.05
C GLY A 69 0.34 -4.57 3.98
N ALA A 70 -0.90 -4.62 3.46
CA ALA A 70 -2.10 -4.45 4.27
C ALA A 70 -2.25 -5.56 5.32
N LEU A 71 -2.10 -6.83 4.93
CA LEU A 71 -2.19 -7.97 5.83
C LEU A 71 -1.12 -7.91 6.93
N ALA A 72 0.12 -7.55 6.58
CA ALA A 72 1.20 -7.38 7.54
C ALA A 72 0.91 -6.23 8.53
N ALA A 73 0.38 -5.10 8.04
CA ALA A 73 0.01 -3.97 8.87
C ALA A 73 -1.14 -4.32 9.84
N TRP A 74 -2.20 -4.95 9.34
CA TRP A 74 -3.35 -5.36 10.14
C TRP A 74 -3.00 -6.45 11.16
N GLY A 75 -2.17 -7.42 10.77
CA GLY A 75 -1.66 -8.46 11.66
C GLY A 75 -0.86 -7.93 12.85
N ARG A 76 -0.32 -6.71 12.76
CA ARG A 76 0.40 -6.03 13.85
C ARG A 76 -0.47 -5.00 14.58
N THR A 77 -1.42 -4.38 13.87
CA THR A 77 -2.37 -3.41 14.44
C THR A 77 -3.35 -4.07 15.41
N ILE A 78 -3.92 -5.23 15.05
CA ILE A 78 -4.93 -5.91 15.87
C ILE A 78 -4.37 -6.34 17.25
N PRO A 79 -3.21 -7.01 17.35
CA PRO A 79 -2.63 -7.35 18.65
C PRO A 79 -2.26 -6.13 19.47
N ASN A 80 -1.77 -5.04 18.84
CA ASN A 80 -1.46 -3.80 19.53
C ASN A 80 -2.72 -3.14 20.10
N ALA A 81 -3.83 -3.15 19.36
CA ALA A 81 -5.12 -2.64 19.84
C ALA A 81 -5.64 -3.46 21.04
N ILE A 82 -5.55 -4.80 20.97
CA ILE A 82 -5.94 -5.67 22.09
C ILE A 82 -5.08 -5.39 23.33
N LYS A 83 -3.76 -5.31 23.17
CA LYS A 83 -2.84 -4.98 24.27
C LYS A 83 -3.14 -3.61 24.90
N LEU A 84 -3.51 -2.62 24.09
CA LEU A 84 -3.92 -1.30 24.59
C LEU A 84 -5.20 -1.38 25.42
N THR A 85 -6.20 -2.16 24.98
CA THR A 85 -7.44 -2.37 25.76
C THR A 85 -7.22 -3.17 27.04
N GLN A 86 -6.14 -3.94 27.11
CA GLN A 86 -5.72 -4.70 28.30
C GLN A 86 -4.87 -3.86 29.27
N GLY A 87 -4.65 -2.57 28.98
CA GLY A 87 -3.85 -1.67 29.83
C GLY A 87 -2.35 -1.86 29.72
N ALA A 88 -1.86 -2.54 28.67
CA ALA A 88 -0.42 -2.71 28.47
C ALA A 88 0.23 -1.39 28.00
N GLU A 89 1.38 -1.07 28.59
CA GLU A 89 2.28 -0.01 28.14
C GLU A 89 2.83 -0.37 26.75
N ILE A 90 2.18 0.13 25.70
CA ILE A 90 2.69 0.06 24.32
C ILE A 90 3.24 1.40 23.91
N ASN A 91 4.29 1.38 23.08
CA ASN A 91 4.83 2.59 22.49
C ASN A 91 3.78 3.21 21.54
N GLN A 92 3.05 4.22 22.02
CA GLN A 92 1.93 4.85 21.32
C GLN A 92 2.33 5.37 19.94
N ARG A 93 3.56 5.89 19.80
CA ARG A 93 4.10 6.35 18.53
C ARG A 93 4.28 5.21 17.53
N ALA A 94 4.84 4.08 17.97
CA ALA A 94 5.00 2.91 17.10
C ALA A 94 3.64 2.33 16.67
N ALA A 95 2.66 2.28 17.59
CA ALA A 95 1.31 1.84 17.28
C ALA A 95 0.62 2.77 16.25
N LEU A 96 0.79 4.09 16.39
CA LEU A 96 0.26 5.08 15.46
C LEU A 96 0.85 4.93 14.04
N MET A 97 2.17 4.75 13.92
CA MET A 97 2.83 4.57 12.62
C MET A 97 2.38 3.29 11.92
N VAL A 98 2.19 2.20 12.67
CA VAL A 98 1.68 0.94 12.12
C VAL A 98 0.21 1.08 11.68
N LEU A 99 -0.59 1.83 12.43
CA LEU A 99 -1.98 2.12 12.06
C LEU A 99 -2.06 2.97 10.79
N LEU A 100 -1.24 4.01 10.67
CA LEU A 100 -1.18 4.85 9.47
C LEU A 100 -0.78 4.03 8.23
N MET A 101 0.25 3.18 8.35
CA MET A 101 0.62 2.23 7.30
C MET A 101 -0.55 1.32 6.93
N ALA A 102 -1.30 0.81 7.92
CA ALA A 102 -2.46 -0.04 7.69
C ALA A 102 -3.56 0.69 6.90
N VAL A 103 -3.83 1.95 7.24
CA VAL A 103 -4.81 2.80 6.54
C VAL A 103 -4.34 3.07 5.11
N ILE A 104 -3.08 3.47 4.90
CA ILE A 104 -2.53 3.77 3.57
C ILE A 104 -2.55 2.53 2.67
N CYS A 105 -2.08 1.39 3.17
CA CYS A 105 -2.13 0.12 2.44
C CYS A 105 -3.57 -0.30 2.12
N THR A 106 -4.52 -0.13 3.05
CA THR A 106 -5.93 -0.47 2.83
C THR A 106 -6.55 0.42 1.76
N VAL A 107 -6.35 1.74 1.84
CA VAL A 107 -6.82 2.70 0.84
C VAL A 107 -6.22 2.37 -0.53
N PHE A 108 -4.93 2.06 -0.58
CA PHE A 108 -4.28 1.63 -1.82
C PHE A 108 -4.92 0.40 -2.44
N VAL A 109 -5.12 -0.66 -1.65
CA VAL A 109 -5.76 -1.90 -2.11
C VAL A 109 -7.16 -1.61 -2.63
N VAL A 110 -7.96 -0.80 -1.93
CA VAL A 110 -9.30 -0.40 -2.37
C VAL A 110 -9.24 0.38 -3.69
N LEU A 111 -8.33 1.33 -3.83
CA LEU A 111 -8.15 2.10 -5.07
C LEU A 111 -7.70 1.20 -6.23
N CYS A 112 -6.80 0.24 -5.98
CA CYS A 112 -6.39 -0.75 -6.95
C CYS A 112 -7.55 -1.61 -7.43
N VAL A 113 -8.38 -2.13 -6.51
CA VAL A 113 -9.57 -2.93 -6.85
C VAL A 113 -10.57 -2.08 -7.65
N ARG A 114 -10.84 -0.84 -7.23
CA ARG A 114 -11.73 0.08 -7.96
C ARG A 114 -11.21 0.38 -9.36
N SER A 115 -9.91 0.64 -9.51
CA SER A 115 -9.30 0.91 -10.81
C SER A 115 -9.31 -0.33 -11.71
N PHE A 116 -9.18 -1.54 -11.16
CA PHE A 116 -9.30 -2.78 -11.91
C PHE A 116 -10.73 -2.99 -12.43
N ILE A 117 -11.73 -2.81 -11.56
CA ILE A 117 -13.15 -2.89 -11.92
C ILE A 117 -13.49 -1.84 -13.00
N ALA A 118 -13.00 -0.61 -12.86
CA ALA A 118 -13.22 0.45 -13.85
C ALA A 118 -12.59 0.12 -15.22
N ALA A 119 -11.38 -0.44 -15.24
CA ALA A 119 -10.73 -0.89 -16.47
C ALA A 119 -11.53 -2.00 -17.17
N ARG A 120 -12.06 -2.97 -16.41
CA ARG A 120 -12.90 -4.05 -16.95
C ARG A 120 -14.26 -3.54 -17.46
N ARG A 121 -14.85 -2.51 -16.81
CA ARG A 121 -16.07 -1.86 -17.31
C ARG A 121 -15.82 -1.15 -18.65
N ARG A 122 -14.72 -0.37 -18.77
CA ARG A 122 -14.38 0.32 -20.03
C ARG A 122 -14.19 -0.64 -21.20
N GLN A 123 -13.57 -1.79 -20.97
CA GLN A 123 -13.44 -2.83 -22.00
C GLN A 123 -14.80 -3.38 -22.45
N ARG A 124 -15.74 -3.59 -21.53
CA ARG A 124 -17.10 -4.01 -21.86
C ARG A 124 -17.86 -2.94 -22.64
N SER A 125 -17.75 -1.67 -22.25
CA SER A 125 -18.36 -0.54 -22.97
C SER A 125 -17.88 -0.48 -24.42
N GLN A 126 -16.57 -0.54 -24.65
CA GLN A 126 -15.99 -0.50 -26.00
C GLN A 126 -16.37 -1.70 -26.85
N ALA A 127 -16.50 -2.89 -26.26
CA ALA A 127 -16.95 -4.08 -26.98
C ALA A 127 -18.43 -4.04 -27.38
N VAL A 128 -19.27 -3.29 -26.63
CA VAL A 128 -20.68 -3.06 -26.98
C VAL A 128 -20.77 -2.01 -28.09
N GLU A 129 -20.01 -0.92 -27.99
CA GLU A 129 -19.97 0.18 -28.95
C GLU A 129 -19.43 -0.29 -30.32
N ALA A 130 -18.36 -1.08 -30.33
CA ALA A 130 -17.81 -1.71 -31.55
C ALA A 130 -18.70 -2.80 -32.17
N LYS A 131 -19.77 -3.23 -31.48
CA LYS A 131 -20.77 -4.18 -32.01
C LYS A 131 -22.04 -3.46 -32.48
N SER A 132 -22.17 -2.18 -32.17
CA SER A 132 -23.26 -1.31 -32.65
C SER A 132 -22.89 -0.48 -33.87
N GLU A 133 -21.61 -0.40 -34.23
CA GLU A 133 -21.10 0.07 -35.53
C GLU A 133 -21.02 -1.08 -36.55
#